data_AF-A0A1G9QDV1-F1
#
_entry.id   AF-A0A1G9QDV1-F1
#
_cell.length_a   1.000
_cell.length_b   1.000
_cell.length_c   1.000
_cell.angle_alpha   90.00
_cell.angle_beta   90.00
_cell.angle_gamma   90.00
#
_symmetry.space_group_name_H-M   'P 1'
#
loop_
_entity.id
_entity.type
_entity.pdbx_description
1 polymer ?
#
loop_
_entity_poly.entity_id
_entity_poly.type
_entity_poly.pdbx_seq_one_letter_code
_entity_poly.pdbx_strand_id
1 'polypeptide(L)'
;MSTGLIGYALYKLFDILIWVIVIRSFMTWIPNVMNSDIGSSIYNFLNSVTYPIEAPIRNVMYKYSSGPMDFSPMIAILVLMLLQRVALLIF
;
A
#
# COMPACT_ATOMS: atom_id res chain seq x y z
N MET A 1 -8.36 -5.88 -28.66
CA MET A 1 -7.27 -4.90 -28.43
C MET A 1 -7.47 -4.04 -27.19
N SER A 2 -8.69 -3.60 -26.85
CA SER A 2 -8.95 -2.72 -25.69
C SER A 2 -8.86 -3.39 -24.32
N THR A 3 -9.21 -4.68 -24.18
CA THR A 3 -9.22 -5.37 -22.88
C THR A 3 -7.81 -5.52 -22.29
N GLY A 4 -6.83 -5.90 -23.11
CA GLY A 4 -5.43 -5.99 -22.66
C GLY A 4 -4.82 -4.66 -22.22
N LEU A 5 -5.27 -3.53 -22.79
CA LEU A 5 -4.85 -2.19 -22.34
C LEU A 5 -5.37 -1.89 -20.93
N ILE A 6 -6.62 -2.26 -20.66
CA ILE A 6 -7.26 -2.10 -19.34
C ILE A 6 -6.55 -2.97 -18.31
N GLY A 7 -6.29 -4.24 -18.64
CA GLY A 7 -5.54 -5.14 -17.77
C GLY A 7 -4.14 -4.61 -17.43
N TYR A 8 -3.41 -4.11 -18.43
CA TYR A 8 -2.08 -3.51 -18.22
C TYR A 8 -2.13 -2.23 -17.37
N ALA A 9 -3.11 -1.36 -17.60
CA ALA A 9 -3.27 -0.13 -16.82
C ALA A 9 -3.57 -0.43 -15.34
N LEU A 10 -4.46 -1.40 -15.06
CA LEU A 10 -4.76 -1.85 -13.71
C LEU A 10 -3.55 -2.49 -13.04
N TYR A 11 -2.82 -3.33 -13.77
CA TYR A 11 -1.58 -3.92 -13.28
C TYR A 11 -0.59 -2.84 -12.82
N LYS A 12 -0.37 -1.82 -13.65
CA LYS A 12 0.51 -0.69 -13.33
C LYS A 12 0.00 0.16 -12.18
N LEU A 13 -1.31 0.40 -12.08
CA LEU A 13 -1.90 1.11 -10.96
C LEU A 13 -1.62 0.40 -9.63
N PHE A 14 -1.88 -0.91 -9.56
CA PHE A 14 -1.62 -1.69 -8.35
C PHE A 14 -0.13 -1.79 -8.03
N ASP A 15 0.74 -1.86 -9.05
CA ASP A 15 2.19 -1.88 -8.89
C ASP A 15 2.69 -0.59 -8.22
N ILE A 16 2.17 0.57 -8.66
CA ILE A 16 2.44 1.86 -8.04
C ILE A 16 1.96 1.89 -6.59
N LEU A 17 0.74 1.41 -6.30
CA LEU A 17 0.21 1.38 -4.93
C LEU A 17 1.07 0.50 -3.99
N ILE A 18 1.55 -0.65 -4.48
CA ILE A 18 2.48 -1.52 -3.74
C ILE A 18 3.75 -0.75 -3.41
N TRP A 19 4.37 -0.09 -4.38
CA TRP A 19 5.59 0.70 -4.15
C TRP A 19 5.37 1.88 -3.22
N VAL A 20 4.23 2.56 -3.29
CA VAL A 20 3.86 3.63 -2.34
C VAL A 20 3.80 3.10 -0.91
N ILE A 21 3.15 1.94 -0.68
CA ILE A 21 3.08 1.29 0.64
C ILE A 21 4.49 0.91 1.12
N VAL A 22 5.31 0.33 0.25
CA VAL A 22 6.70 -0.06 0.55
C VAL A 22 7.49 1.18 0.97
N ILE A 23 7.54 2.22 0.14
CA ILE A 23 8.29 3.46 0.44
C ILE A 23 7.83 4.06 1.77
N ARG A 24 6.51 4.22 1.96
CA ARG A 24 5.94 4.74 3.21
C ARG A 24 6.38 3.93 4.43
N SER A 25 6.37 2.60 4.33
CA SER A 25 6.76 1.71 5.42
C SER A 25 8.25 1.82 5.72
N PHE A 26 9.11 1.83 4.69
CA PHE A 26 10.55 2.00 4.87
C PHE A 26 10.93 3.39 5.41
N MET A 27 10.18 4.45 5.09
CA MET A 27 10.41 5.78 5.67
C MET A 27 10.33 5.77 7.20
N THR A 28 9.44 4.96 7.79
CA THR A 28 9.32 4.84 9.26
C THR A 28 10.57 4.26 9.92
N TRP A 29 11.42 3.55 9.16
CA TRP A 29 12.67 2.97 9.65
C TRP A 29 13.84 3.95 9.58
N ILE A 30 13.65 5.14 9.01
CA ILE A 30 14.68 6.17 8.88
C ILE A 30 14.25 7.40 9.69
N PRO A 31 14.58 7.48 10.99
CA PRO A 31 14.11 8.54 11.89
C PRO A 31 14.43 9.96 11.38
N ASN A 32 15.60 10.14 10.75
CA ASN A 32 16.02 11.44 10.21
C ASN A 32 15.08 11.95 9.10
N VAL A 33 14.49 11.03 8.31
CA VAL A 33 13.52 11.40 7.27
C VAL A 33 12.20 11.78 7.93
N MET A 34 11.72 10.97 8.88
CA MET A 34 10.47 11.22 9.61
C MET A 34 10.49 12.53 10.40
N ASN A 35 11.65 12.89 10.96
CA ASN A 35 11.81 14.11 11.77
C ASN A 35 12.07 15.37 10.94
N SER A 36 12.20 15.26 9.62
CA SER A 36 12.36 16.41 8.73
C SER A 36 11.01 16.97 8.27
N ASP A 37 10.92 18.28 8.07
CA ASP A 37 9.68 18.93 7.59
C ASP A 37 9.22 18.35 6.25
N ILE A 38 10.17 18.12 5.33
CA ILE A 38 9.91 17.58 4.00
C ILE A 38 9.50 16.10 4.09
N GLY A 39 10.23 15.30 4.86
CA GLY A 39 9.96 13.87 4.97
C GLY A 39 8.64 13.56 5.68
N SER A 40 8.28 14.32 6.72
CA SER A 40 6.96 14.21 7.38
C SER A 40 5.81 14.61 6.44
N SER A 41 5.98 15.66 5.64
CA SER A 41 4.99 16.06 4.62
C SER A 41 4.79 14.98 3.55
N ILE A 42 5.88 14.43 3.00
CA ILE A 42 5.83 13.30 2.06
C ILE A 42 5.16 12.09 2.71
N TYR A 43 5.54 11.74 3.94
CA TYR A 43 4.93 10.64 4.66
C TYR A 43 3.42 10.82 4.80
N ASN A 44 2.96 12.01 5.18
CA ASN A 44 1.54 12.31 5.32
C ASN A 44 0.78 12.19 3.99
N PHE A 45 1.40 12.61 2.89
CA PHE A 45 0.85 12.41 1.55
C PHE A 45 0.76 10.92 1.18
N LEU A 46 1.84 10.15 1.36
CA LEU A 46 1.81 8.71 1.07
C LEU A 46 0.78 8.00 1.96
N ASN A 47 0.71 8.37 3.23
CA ASN A 47 -0.28 7.84 4.17
C ASN A 47 -1.71 8.19 3.76
N SER A 48 -2.01 9.38 3.23
CA SER A 48 -3.36 9.70 2.78
C SER A 48 -3.78 8.86 1.57
N VAL A 49 -2.84 8.50 0.70
CA VAL A 49 -3.07 7.60 -0.44
C VAL A 49 -3.26 6.15 0.00
N THR A 50 -2.47 5.66 0.97
CA THR A 50 -2.53 4.26 1.40
C THR A 50 -3.59 3.99 2.47
N TYR A 51 -3.99 5.01 3.24
CA TYR A 51 -4.94 4.87 4.35
C TYR A 51 -6.26 4.19 3.96
N PRO A 52 -6.92 4.50 2.82
CA PRO A 52 -8.14 3.79 2.42
C PRO A 52 -7.97 2.28 2.23
N ILE A 53 -6.75 1.83 1.93
CA ILE A 53 -6.40 0.40 1.72
C ILE A 53 -6.00 -0.23 3.05
N GLU A 54 -5.12 0.43 3.80
CA GLU A 54 -4.52 -0.11 5.02
C GLU A 54 -5.45 0.00 6.23
N ALA A 55 -6.30 1.02 6.32
CA ALA A 55 -7.19 1.22 7.48
C ALA A 55 -8.21 0.08 7.66
N PRO A 56 -8.91 -0.40 6.61
CA PRO A 56 -9.78 -1.58 6.75
C PRO A 56 -9.01 -2.82 7.21
N ILE A 57 -7.83 -3.06 6.62
CA ILE A 57 -6.96 -4.20 6.96
C ILE A 57 -6.53 -4.13 8.42
N ARG A 58 -6.08 -2.95 8.85
CA ARG A 58 -5.65 -2.69 10.22
C ARG A 58 -6.80 -2.82 11.22
N ASN A 59 -7.99 -2.32 10.87
CA ASN A 59 -9.18 -2.45 11.70
C ASN A 59 -9.62 -3.91 11.87
N VAL A 60 -9.46 -4.75 10.83
CA VAL A 60 -9.70 -6.19 10.93
C VAL A 60 -8.60 -6.85 11.77
N MET A 61 -7.34 -6.51 11.53
CA MET A 61 -6.20 -7.08 12.24
C MET A 61 -6.29 -6.83 13.75
N TYR A 62 -6.52 -5.60 14.18
CA TYR A 62 -6.59 -5.26 15.60
C TYR A 62 -7.78 -5.89 16.34
N LYS A 63 -8.81 -6.36 15.63
CA LYS A 63 -9.87 -7.17 16.24
C LYS A 63 -9.37 -8.55 16.68
N TYR A 64 -8.37 -9.11 16.00
CA TYR A 64 -7.88 -10.48 16.22
C TYR A 64 -6.45 -10.54 16.79
N SER A 65 -5.67 -9.47 16.65
CA SER A 65 -4.28 -9.39 17.10
C SER A 65 -3.93 -7.96 17.51
N SER A 66 -3.67 -7.74 18.79
CA SER A 66 -3.23 -6.47 19.37
C SER A 66 -1.70 -6.46 19.56
N GLY A 67 -0.98 -6.74 18.47
CA GLY A 67 0.49 -6.72 18.47
C GLY A 67 1.06 -5.28 18.48
N PRO A 68 2.29 -5.09 18.97
CA PRO A 68 2.95 -3.77 18.99
C PRO A 68 3.44 -3.31 17.61
N MET A 69 3.44 -4.19 16.60
CA MET A 69 3.93 -3.92 15.26
C MET A 69 2.77 -3.90 14.24
N ASP A 70 2.69 -2.83 13.45
CA ASP A 70 1.68 -2.69 12.40
C ASP A 70 2.06 -3.50 11.16
N PHE A 71 1.51 -4.71 11.02
CA PHE A 71 1.69 -5.56 9.85
C PHE A 71 0.71 -5.25 8.72
N SER A 72 -0.14 -4.22 8.85
CA SER A 72 -1.12 -3.86 7.81
C SER A 72 -0.49 -3.56 6.44
N PRO A 73 0.72 -2.95 6.33
CA PRO A 73 1.34 -2.73 5.03
C PRO A 73 1.66 -4.04 4.30
N MET A 74 2.13 -5.05 5.04
CA MET A 74 2.48 -6.35 4.47
C MET A 74 1.25 -7.08 3.94
N ILE A 75 0.15 -7.05 4.69
CA ILE A 75 -1.12 -7.63 4.24
C ILE A 75 -1.67 -6.85 3.04
N ALA A 76 -1.59 -5.52 3.05
CA ALA A 76 -2.03 -4.69 1.93
C ALA A 76 -1.27 -5.02 0.63
N ILE A 77 0.05 -5.22 0.71
CA ILE A 77 0.86 -5.65 -0.44
C ILE A 77 0.38 -7.00 -0.97
N LEU A 78 0.16 -7.99 -0.11
CA LEU A 78 -0.33 -9.31 -0.53
C LEU A 78 -1.71 -9.23 -1.22
N VAL A 79 -2.62 -8.42 -0.68
CA VAL A 79 -3.95 -8.19 -1.27
C VAL A 79 -3.83 -7.53 -2.65
N LEU A 80 -2.99 -6.52 -2.79
CA LEU A 80 -2.77 -5.84 -4.08
C LEU A 80 -2.12 -6.77 -5.11
N MET A 81 -1.17 -7.62 -4.70
CA MET A 81 -0.58 -8.64 -5.58
C MET A 81 -1.63 -9.65 -6.07
N LEU A 82 -2.57 -10.05 -5.21
CA LEU A 82 -3.68 -10.90 -5.63
C LEU A 82 -4.59 -10.18 -6.64
N LEU A 83 -4.94 -8.91 -6.36
CA LEU A 83 -5.76 -8.10 -7.26
C LEU A 83 -5.09 -7.88 -8.63
N GLN A 84 -3.76 -7.73 -8.69
CA GLN A 84 -3.01 -7.72 -9.95
C GLN A 84 -3.22 -8.99 -10.77
N ARG A 85 -3.10 -10.16 -10.12
CA ARG A 85 -3.29 -11.45 -10.78
C ARG A 85 -4.72 -11.59 -11.29
N VAL A 86 -5.70 -11.22 -10.47
CA VAL A 86 -7.12 -11.25 -10.85
C VAL A 86 -7.40 -10.32 -12.03
N ALA A 87 -6.85 -9.10 -12.04
CA ALA A 87 -7.03 -8.17 -13.15
C ALA A 87 -6.46 -8.73 -14.47
N LEU A 88 -5.26 -9.30 -14.44
CA LEU A 88 -4.65 -9.92 -15.63
C LEU A 88 -5.38 -11.17 -16.11
N LEU A 89 -6.11 -11.87 -15.24
CA LEU A 89 -6.90 -13.04 -15.60
C LEU A 89 -8.24 -12.66 -16.26
N ILE A 90 -8.81 -11.51 -15.89
CA ILE A 90 -10.14 -11.09 -16.36
C ILE A 90 -10.08 -10.31 -17.68
N PHE A 91 -9.03 -9.50 -17.89
CA PHE A 91 -8.92 -8.54 -18.99
C PHE A 91 -7.90 -8.93 -20.06
#